data_AF-A0A820ATT3-F1
#
_entry.id   AF-A0A820ATT3-F1
#
_cell.length_a   1.000
_cell.length_b   1.000
_cell.length_c   1.000
_cell.angle_alpha   90.00
_cell.angle_beta   90.00
_cell.angle_gamma   90.00
#
_symmetry.space_group_name_H-M   'P 1'
#
loop_
_entity.id
_entity.type
_entity.pdbx_description
1 polymer ?
#
loop_
_entity_poly.entity_id
_entity_poly.type
_entity_poly.pdbx_seq_one_letter_code
_entity_poly.pdbx_strand_id
1 'polypeptide(L)'
;MAAKFTNESQHIFRFSDFPSDPTLMLPPIQGYEGKPLVSLEEAIFPLIPFVPEVERMASRVKQKHFDGEHGLTDDEAASITLYTMAWKPRQNSFYLMLNN
;
A
#
# COMPACT_ATOMS: atom_id res chain seq x y z
N MET A 1 30.84 -4.30 -38.56
CA MET A 1 30.50 -2.99 -37.96
C MET A 1 29.10 -3.14 -37.38
N ALA A 2 28.98 -3.39 -36.07
CA ALA A 2 27.70 -3.64 -35.40
C ALA A 2 27.41 -2.48 -34.44
N ALA A 3 26.23 -1.90 -34.59
CA ALA A 3 25.80 -0.70 -33.88
C ALA A 3 25.67 -0.96 -32.37
N LYS A 4 26.19 -0.03 -31.58
CA LYS A 4 26.01 0.00 -30.12
C LYS A 4 24.56 0.38 -29.83
N PHE A 5 23.79 -0.54 -29.26
CA PHE A 5 22.49 -0.21 -28.68
C PHE A 5 22.74 0.54 -27.36
N THR A 6 22.65 1.87 -27.40
CA THR A 6 22.44 2.70 -26.21
C THR A 6 20.99 2.51 -25.79
N ASN A 7 20.72 1.53 -24.93
CA ASN A 7 19.44 1.45 -24.27
C ASN A 7 19.51 2.38 -23.05
N GLU A 8 18.92 3.57 -23.23
CA GLU A 8 18.81 4.58 -22.21
C GLU A 8 18.16 4.00 -20.96
N SER A 9 18.85 4.22 -19.85
CA SER A 9 18.44 3.98 -18.49
C SER A 9 17.00 4.40 -18.20
N GLN A 10 16.04 3.50 -18.39
CA GLN A 10 14.79 3.52 -17.63
C GLN A 10 15.11 3.02 -16.21
N HIS A 11 15.95 3.76 -15.50
CA HIS A 11 16.05 3.60 -14.06
C HIS A 11 14.72 4.04 -13.49
N ILE A 12 13.95 3.07 -13.02
CA ILE A 12 12.88 3.25 -12.04
C ILE A 12 13.45 4.20 -10.99
N PHE A 13 12.93 5.43 -10.92
CA PHE A 13 13.28 6.37 -9.85
C PHE A 13 13.15 5.63 -8.53
N ARG A 14 14.28 5.32 -7.90
CA ARG A 14 14.27 4.72 -6.58
C ARG A 14 13.92 5.84 -5.61
N PHE A 15 13.20 5.54 -4.54
CA PHE A 15 12.87 6.50 -3.50
C PHE A 15 14.09 7.29 -2.98
N SER A 16 15.31 6.75 -3.13
CA SER A 16 16.59 7.38 -2.81
C SER A 16 17.03 8.53 -3.71
N ASP A 17 16.40 8.72 -4.87
CA ASP A 17 16.89 9.63 -5.92
C ASP A 17 16.33 11.06 -5.77
N PHE A 18 15.67 11.37 -4.65
CA PHE A 18 15.22 12.72 -4.31
C PHE A 18 16.31 13.48 -3.53
N PRO A 19 16.94 14.52 -4.12
CA PRO A 19 17.98 15.30 -3.46
C PRO A 19 17.46 16.23 -2.35
N SER A 20 16.16 16.22 -2.07
CA SER A 20 15.49 17.15 -1.15
C SER A 20 14.64 16.48 -0.08
N ASP A 21 14.74 15.16 0.10
CA ASP A 21 14.08 14.52 1.23
C ASP A 21 14.86 14.94 2.49
N PRO A 22 14.25 15.65 3.45
CA PRO A 22 14.94 15.89 4.70
C PRO A 22 15.26 14.51 5.28
N THR A 23 16.54 14.23 5.48
CA THR A 23 17.05 13.07 6.23
C THR A 23 16.60 13.05 7.70
N LEU A 24 15.57 13.83 8.04
CA LEU A 24 14.84 13.82 9.29
C LEU A 24 14.20 12.45 9.47
N MET A 25 14.85 11.64 10.29
CA MET A 25 14.18 10.49 10.90
C MET A 25 13.02 10.99 11.74
N LEU A 26 11.81 10.80 11.22
CA LEU A 26 10.60 11.03 12.00
C LEU A 26 10.54 9.99 13.12
N PRO A 27 10.18 10.39 14.35
CA PRO A 27 9.97 9.42 15.41
C PRO A 27 8.84 8.46 15.01
N PRO A 28 8.89 7.19 15.43
CA PRO A 28 7.78 6.27 15.24
C PRO A 28 6.47 6.86 15.76
N ILE A 29 5.35 6.53 15.11
CA ILE A 29 4.03 6.91 15.60
C ILE A 29 3.79 6.19 16.93
N GLN A 30 3.67 6.97 18.00
CA GLN A 30 3.45 6.46 19.36
C GLN A 30 1.97 6.38 19.70
N GLY A 31 1.62 5.53 20.67
CA GLY A 31 0.26 5.41 21.22
C GLY A 31 -0.64 4.42 20.48
N TYR A 32 -0.09 3.63 19.58
CA TYR A 32 -0.79 2.56 18.85
C TYR A 32 -0.28 1.16 19.22
N GLU A 33 0.86 1.05 19.90
CA GLU A 33 1.55 -0.21 20.22
C GLU A 33 0.71 -1.13 21.11
N GLY A 34 -0.13 -0.56 21.99
CA GLY A 34 -1.03 -1.30 22.86
C GLY A 34 -2.49 -1.27 22.40
N LYS A 35 -2.80 -0.66 21.25
CA LYS A 35 -4.18 -0.62 20.76
C LYS A 35 -4.53 -1.97 20.14
N PRO A 36 -5.73 -2.52 20.45
CA PRO A 36 -6.18 -3.74 19.80
C PRO A 36 -6.32 -3.50 18.31
N LEU A 37 -5.90 -4.49 17.52
CA LEU A 37 -6.21 -4.51 16.09
C LEU A 37 -7.72 -4.69 15.92
N VAL A 38 -8.24 -4.04 14.89
CA VAL A 38 -9.66 -4.07 14.52
C VAL A 38 -9.84 -4.86 13.23
N SER A 39 -11.08 -5.21 12.91
CA SER A 39 -11.40 -5.83 11.63
C SER A 39 -11.04 -4.91 10.46
N LEU A 40 -10.85 -5.48 9.26
CA LEU A 40 -10.61 -4.67 8.07
C LEU A 40 -11.75 -3.68 7.80
N GLU A 41 -12.99 -4.08 8.05
CA GLU A 41 -14.18 -3.24 7.88
C GLU A 41 -14.18 -2.01 8.79
N GLU A 42 -13.80 -2.19 10.06
CA GLU A 42 -13.67 -1.08 11.01
C GLU A 42 -12.51 -0.16 10.63
N ALA A 43 -11.40 -0.72 10.15
CA ALA A 43 -10.23 0.04 9.73
C ALA A 43 -10.51 0.93 8.50
N ILE A 44 -11.32 0.46 7.54
CA ILE A 44 -11.64 1.23 6.33
C ILE A 44 -12.76 2.25 6.53
N PHE A 45 -13.59 2.11 7.57
CA PHE A 45 -14.72 3.00 7.82
C PHE A 45 -14.36 4.51 7.76
N PRO A 46 -13.31 5.00 8.45
CA PRO A 46 -12.91 6.40 8.35
C PRO A 46 -12.39 6.81 6.97
N LEU A 47 -12.06 5.86 6.09
CA LEU A 47 -11.47 6.09 4.78
C LEU A 47 -12.51 6.15 3.65
N ILE A 48 -13.75 5.71 3.90
CA ILE A 48 -14.85 5.69 2.92
C ILE A 48 -15.03 7.04 2.20
N PRO A 49 -14.99 8.21 2.88
CA PRO A 49 -15.17 9.50 2.20
C PRO A 49 -14.01 9.89 1.28
N PHE A 50 -12.82 9.31 1.48
CA PHE A 50 -11.58 9.73 0.82
C PHE A 50 -11.14 8.79 -0.29
N VAL A 51 -11.47 7.51 -0.16
CA VAL A 51 -11.06 6.46 -1.09
C VAL A 51 -12.31 5.87 -1.74
N PRO A 52 -12.59 6.24 -3.00
CA PRO A 52 -13.69 5.66 -3.76
C PRO A 52 -13.57 4.14 -3.81
N GLU A 53 -14.69 3.44 -3.66
CA GLU A 53 -14.78 1.97 -3.79
C GLU A 53 -14.00 1.17 -2.73
N VAL A 54 -13.51 1.78 -1.64
CA VAL A 54 -12.71 1.08 -0.63
C VAL A 54 -13.43 -0.11 -0.02
N GLU A 55 -14.73 0.00 0.27
CA GLU A 55 -15.54 -1.08 0.84
C GLU A 55 -15.65 -2.27 -0.12
N ARG A 56 -15.89 -1.98 -1.41
CA ARG A 56 -15.97 -3.02 -2.45
C ARG A 56 -14.63 -3.72 -2.63
N MET A 57 -13.53 -2.97 -2.60
CA MET A 57 -12.19 -3.54 -2.75
C MET A 57 -11.78 -4.35 -1.52
N ALA A 58 -12.09 -3.89 -0.31
CA ALA A 58 -11.87 -4.64 0.93
C ALA A 58 -12.65 -5.96 0.92
N SER A 59 -13.93 -5.91 0.55
CA SER A 59 -14.77 -7.11 0.39
C SER A 59 -14.18 -8.10 -0.61
N ARG A 60 -13.65 -7.61 -1.73
CA ARG A 60 -13.01 -8.45 -2.75
C ARG A 60 -11.72 -9.10 -2.23
N VAL A 61 -10.95 -8.40 -1.41
CA VAL A 61 -9.70 -8.95 -0.87
C VAL A 61 -9.98 -9.99 0.21
N LYS A 62 -10.99 -9.78 1.05
CA LYS A 62 -11.40 -10.77 2.07
C LYS A 62 -11.94 -12.07 1.51
N GLN A 63 -12.39 -12.08 0.26
CA GLN A 63 -12.77 -13.32 -0.42
C GLN A 63 -11.56 -14.20 -0.79
N LYS A 64 -10.33 -13.68 -0.68
CA LYS A 64 -9.13 -14.48 -0.87
C LYS A 64 -8.88 -15.28 0.40
N HIS A 65 -8.41 -16.51 0.21
CA HIS A 65 -7.89 -17.30 1.31
C HIS A 65 -6.41 -16.94 1.51
N PHE A 66 -6.05 -16.58 2.73
CA PHE A 66 -4.66 -16.41 3.14
C PHE A 66 -4.35 -17.63 4.02
N ASP A 67 -3.39 -18.46 3.64
CA ASP A 67 -3.12 -19.75 4.31
C ASP A 67 -2.44 -19.57 5.70
N GLY A 68 -2.74 -18.49 6.42
CA GLY A 68 -2.07 -18.12 7.67
C GLY A 68 -0.56 -17.93 7.50
N GLU A 69 -0.10 -17.67 6.28
CA GLU A 69 1.32 -17.49 5.98
C GLU A 69 1.91 -16.40 6.87
N HIS A 70 3.06 -16.68 7.47
CA HIS A 70 3.78 -15.78 8.36
C HIS A 70 3.07 -15.41 9.68
N GLY A 71 2.04 -16.17 10.08
CA GLY A 71 1.34 -15.95 11.36
C GLY A 71 0.42 -14.73 11.36
N LEU A 72 0.04 -14.24 10.17
CA LEU A 72 -0.93 -13.16 10.00
C LEU A 72 -2.36 -13.72 10.07
N THR A 73 -3.24 -12.93 10.67
CA THR A 73 -4.69 -13.12 10.53
C THR A 73 -5.15 -12.79 9.11
N ASP A 74 -6.32 -13.29 8.72
CA ASP A 74 -6.92 -12.98 7.43
C ASP A 74 -7.13 -11.47 7.23
N ASP A 75 -7.53 -10.75 8.27
CA ASP A 75 -7.73 -9.30 8.20
C ASP A 75 -6.39 -8.55 8.03
N GLU A 76 -5.32 -8.97 8.69
CA GLU A 76 -3.98 -8.40 8.51
C GLU A 76 -3.46 -8.65 7.09
N ALA A 77 -3.53 -9.90 6.60
CA ALA A 77 -3.10 -10.25 5.26
C ALA A 77 -3.95 -9.55 4.18
N ALA A 78 -5.26 -9.43 4.41
CA ALA A 78 -6.15 -8.67 3.56
C ALA A 78 -5.82 -7.18 3.56
N SER A 79 -5.48 -6.58 4.71
CA SER A 79 -5.11 -5.16 4.80
C SER A 79 -3.86 -4.85 3.96
N ILE A 80 -2.83 -5.69 4.06
CA ILE A 80 -1.59 -5.56 3.29
C ILE A 80 -1.89 -5.74 1.80
N THR A 81 -2.70 -6.73 1.45
CA THR A 81 -3.11 -6.98 0.07
C THR A 81 -3.92 -5.81 -0.50
N LEU A 82 -4.85 -5.23 0.28
CA LEU A 82 -5.66 -4.09 -0.12
C LEU A 82 -4.78 -2.88 -0.49
N TYR A 83 -3.75 -2.64 0.33
CA TYR A 83 -2.78 -1.56 0.15
C TYR A 83 -1.85 -1.78 -1.04
N THR A 84 -1.36 -3.00 -1.24
CA THR A 84 -0.32 -3.30 -2.24
C THR A 84 -0.87 -3.67 -3.61
N MET A 85 -2.10 -4.16 -3.71
CA MET A 85 -2.64 -4.59 -5.00
C MET A 85 -2.86 -3.41 -5.95
N ALA A 86 -2.71 -3.66 -7.24
CA ALA A 86 -3.04 -2.67 -8.26
C ALA A 86 -4.57 -2.55 -8.41
N TRP A 87 -5.10 -1.33 -8.30
CA TRP A 87 -6.51 -1.05 -8.56
C TRP A 87 -6.68 -0.57 -10.00
N LYS A 88 -7.90 -0.75 -10.54
CA LYS A 88 -8.30 -0.19 -11.83
C LYS A 88 -9.49 0.75 -11.60
N PRO A 89 -9.39 2.03 -11.98
CA PRO A 89 -8.25 2.68 -12.64
C PRO A 89 -7.09 2.94 -11.64
N ARG A 90 -5.84 3.03 -12.12
CA ARG A 90 -4.63 3.07 -11.26
C ARG A 90 -4.65 4.26 -10.28
N GLN A 91 -5.20 5.39 -10.71
CA GLN A 91 -5.29 6.63 -9.93
C GLN A 91 -6.10 6.44 -8.66
N ASN A 92 -7.04 5.48 -8.65
CA ASN A 92 -7.87 5.18 -7.50
C ASN A 92 -7.25 4.11 -6.59
N SER A 93 -6.00 3.68 -6.84
CA SER A 93 -5.35 2.68 -6.00
C SER A 93 -5.14 3.19 -4.58
N PHE A 94 -5.37 2.30 -3.61
CA PHE A 94 -5.31 2.62 -2.19
C PHE A 94 -4.00 3.30 -1.79
N TYR A 95 -2.88 2.70 -2.22
CA TYR A 95 -1.55 3.25 -2.00
C TYR A 95 -1.38 4.67 -2.55
N LEU A 96 -1.84 4.93 -3.79
CA LEU A 96 -1.69 6.27 -4.38
C LEU A 96 -2.60 7.29 -3.70
N MET A 97 -3.82 6.91 -3.35
CA MET A 97 -4.77 7.82 -2.70
C MET A 97 -4.30 8.24 -1.30
N LEU A 98 -3.64 7.36 -0.55
CA LEU A 98 -3.19 7.63 0.82
C LEU A 98 -1.81 8.30 0.93
N ASN A 99 -0.97 8.21 -0.09
CA ASN A 99 0.42 8.74 -0.08
C ASN A 99 0.65 9.90 -1.06
N ASN A 100 -0.40 10.67 -1.37
CA ASN A 100 -0.28 11.87 -2.22
C ASN A 100 0.41 13.03 -1.52
#